data_AF-A0A6C0NXE5-F1
#
_entry.id   AF-A0A6C0NXE5-F1
#
_cell.length_a   1.000
_cell.length_b   1.000
_cell.length_c   1.000
_cell.angle_alpha   90.00
_cell.angle_beta   90.00
_cell.angle_gamma   90.00
#
_symmetry.space_group_name_H-M   'P 1'
#
loop_
_entity.id
_entity.type
_entity.pdbx_description
1 polymer ?
#
loop_
_entity_poly.entity_id
_entity_poly.type
_entity_poly.pdbx_seq_one_letter_code
_entity_poly.pdbx_strand_id
1 'polypeptide(L)'
;MKIRVNKLALWGLFASIIASENFFYLFKGGEDARVIGALSLKDIFVFMGLFWIGMIMFLLREQPSPKYHFKWIILFTLILMITSSIQSHVLYGQSITMGIRPQRFWIVWALMYFPITKALYLKEITYEKIEKIIFIIGTLELVIYISQYFLQNQVQFLNVMSNNVYSTTRFYVSNIFLNLLLFINLNRLFNKEKIIKSTLYIVAVLFVIIIVGKMRMTFIAVASAILIGFIFWKKGGILKFLTFLVLVAVAIYLTNLEEVQAIILSFQGKSTVDTLSIREIGRDFYISILKQHPILGGGYINTQWYPAAIASNYLRGIYWVDNGIFGFAYFYGLLGIVWVLVLFRKLFVMGSKVKRALNSYVFFIMPMYWVIAMVDELHWYYNSFLVMTLLICMLEEKFRKIDVGHGGNFESNKKLSL
;
A
#
# COMPACT_ATOMS: atom_id res chain seq x y z
N MET A 1 -24.91 -27.53 -8.83
CA MET A 1 -23.73 -27.50 -7.93
C MET A 1 -23.79 -26.20 -7.10
N LYS A 2 -24.18 -26.26 -5.80
CA LYS A 2 -24.23 -25.05 -4.95
C LYS A 2 -22.81 -24.70 -4.51
N ILE A 3 -22.18 -23.71 -5.16
CA ILE A 3 -20.88 -23.19 -4.71
C ILE A 3 -21.11 -22.54 -3.34
N ARG A 4 -20.36 -22.98 -2.32
CA ARG A 4 -20.45 -22.41 -0.97
C ARG A 4 -19.87 -20.98 -0.98
N VAL A 5 -20.58 -20.02 -0.38
CA VAL A 5 -20.22 -18.60 -0.36
C VAL A 5 -18.80 -18.38 0.18
N ASN A 6 -18.42 -19.09 1.25
CA ASN A 6 -17.05 -19.08 1.79
C ASN A 6 -15.93 -19.34 0.76
N LYS A 7 -16.10 -20.34 -0.11
CA LYS A 7 -15.09 -20.69 -1.12
C LYS A 7 -14.96 -19.57 -2.13
N LEU A 8 -16.08 -19.03 -2.57
CA LEU A 8 -16.14 -17.97 -3.57
C LEU A 8 -15.62 -16.62 -3.04
N ALA A 9 -15.89 -16.33 -1.77
CA ALA A 9 -15.30 -15.20 -1.06
C ALA A 9 -13.77 -15.34 -0.96
N LEU A 10 -13.28 -16.52 -0.56
CA LEU A 10 -11.85 -16.77 -0.39
C LEU A 10 -11.07 -16.74 -1.72
N TRP A 11 -11.56 -17.44 -2.73
CA TRP A 11 -10.90 -17.52 -4.04
C TRP A 11 -10.94 -16.19 -4.79
N GLY A 12 -12.05 -15.45 -4.70
CA GLY A 12 -12.10 -14.13 -5.30
C GLY A 12 -11.21 -13.12 -4.58
N LEU A 13 -11.05 -13.22 -3.26
CA LEU A 13 -10.05 -12.44 -2.53
C LEU A 13 -8.62 -12.79 -2.98
N PHE A 14 -8.30 -14.08 -3.09
CA PHE A 14 -7.01 -14.56 -3.59
C PHE A 14 -6.71 -14.01 -5.00
N ALA A 15 -7.66 -14.13 -5.93
CA ALA A 15 -7.53 -13.61 -7.29
C ALA A 15 -7.37 -12.09 -7.32
N SER A 16 -8.09 -11.36 -6.47
CA SER A 16 -8.01 -9.90 -6.38
C SER A 16 -6.65 -9.41 -5.89
N ILE A 17 -6.05 -10.12 -4.93
CA ILE A 17 -4.70 -9.79 -4.43
C ILE A 17 -3.66 -9.98 -5.53
N ILE A 18 -3.70 -11.12 -6.23
CA ILE A 18 -2.72 -11.35 -7.29
C ILE A 18 -2.92 -10.37 -8.45
N ALA A 19 -4.18 -10.00 -8.74
CA ALA A 19 -4.49 -8.96 -9.71
C ALA A 19 -3.92 -7.59 -9.31
N SER A 20 -3.98 -7.23 -8.02
CA SER A 20 -3.42 -5.96 -7.53
C SER A 20 -1.89 -5.90 -7.60
N GLU A 21 -1.22 -7.05 -7.53
CA GLU A 21 0.24 -7.18 -7.73
C GLU A 21 0.60 -7.47 -9.20
N ASN A 22 -0.33 -7.19 -10.13
CA ASN A 22 -0.17 -7.36 -11.58
C ASN A 22 0.36 -8.74 -11.99
N PHE A 23 -0.06 -9.78 -11.26
CA PHE A 23 0.44 -11.16 -11.38
C PHE A 23 1.97 -11.21 -11.55
N PHE A 24 2.65 -10.48 -10.66
CA PHE A 24 4.09 -10.45 -10.48
C PHE A 24 4.89 -10.08 -11.74
N TYR A 25 4.30 -9.33 -12.67
CA TYR A 25 4.95 -8.91 -13.91
C TYR A 25 5.33 -10.06 -14.87
N LEU A 26 4.71 -11.22 -14.73
CA LEU A 26 5.01 -12.41 -15.56
C LEU A 26 4.52 -12.28 -17.01
N PHE A 27 3.60 -11.37 -17.31
CA PHE A 27 3.00 -11.23 -18.64
C PHE A 27 3.67 -10.13 -19.49
N LYS A 28 3.92 -10.43 -20.77
CA LYS A 28 4.52 -9.51 -21.74
C LYS A 28 3.59 -8.32 -21.99
N GLY A 29 4.14 -7.11 -21.89
CA GLY A 29 3.38 -5.84 -21.94
C GLY A 29 2.89 -5.35 -20.56
N GLY A 30 3.12 -6.13 -19.49
CA GLY A 30 2.84 -5.75 -18.12
C GLY A 30 1.39 -5.30 -17.92
N GLU A 31 1.21 -4.20 -17.18
CA GLU A 31 -0.10 -3.67 -16.82
C GLU A 31 -0.93 -3.14 -18.01
N ASP A 32 -0.25 -2.73 -19.09
CA ASP A 32 -0.88 -2.09 -20.26
C ASP A 32 -0.96 -3.05 -21.46
N ALA A 33 -0.65 -4.33 -21.24
CA ALA A 33 -0.84 -5.38 -22.22
C ALA A 33 -2.31 -5.38 -22.70
N ARG A 34 -2.51 -5.12 -23.99
CA ARG A 34 -3.83 -5.14 -24.62
C ARG A 34 -4.22 -6.59 -24.84
N VAL A 35 -5.34 -7.00 -24.25
CA VAL A 35 -5.81 -8.39 -24.32
C VAL A 35 -6.82 -8.55 -25.46
N ILE A 36 -7.79 -7.62 -25.58
CA ILE A 36 -8.79 -7.61 -26.65
C ILE A 36 -9.03 -6.15 -27.06
N GLY A 37 -8.60 -5.77 -28.28
CA GLY A 37 -8.79 -4.43 -28.82
C GLY A 37 -8.21 -3.33 -27.92
N ALA A 38 -9.09 -2.47 -27.38
CA ALA A 38 -8.71 -1.35 -26.51
C ALA A 38 -8.66 -1.69 -25.00
N LEU A 39 -9.06 -2.91 -24.59
CA LEU A 39 -9.07 -3.33 -23.19
C LEU A 39 -7.68 -3.81 -22.75
N SER A 40 -7.16 -3.20 -21.69
CA SER A 40 -5.92 -3.68 -21.05
C SER A 40 -6.21 -4.77 -20.02
N LEU A 41 -5.18 -5.54 -19.66
CA LEU A 41 -5.24 -6.53 -18.59
C LEU A 41 -5.75 -5.94 -17.27
N LYS A 42 -5.31 -4.72 -16.99
CA LYS A 42 -5.76 -3.83 -15.93
C LYS A 42 -7.30 -3.64 -15.92
N ASP A 43 -7.92 -3.39 -17.07
CA ASP A 43 -9.38 -3.24 -17.15
C ASP A 43 -10.10 -4.53 -16.75
N ILE A 44 -9.57 -5.69 -17.14
CA ILE A 44 -10.11 -7.01 -16.76
C ILE A 44 -10.07 -7.18 -15.24
N PHE A 45 -8.99 -6.77 -14.58
CA PHE A 45 -8.87 -6.85 -13.12
C PHE A 45 -9.89 -5.96 -12.39
N VAL A 46 -10.16 -4.77 -12.92
CA VAL A 46 -11.21 -3.87 -12.40
C VAL A 46 -12.57 -4.52 -12.55
N PHE A 47 -12.89 -5.07 -13.71
CA PHE A 47 -14.16 -5.77 -13.93
C PHE A 47 -14.30 -6.99 -13.01
N MET A 48 -13.24 -7.79 -12.85
CA MET A 48 -13.23 -8.93 -11.93
C MET A 48 -13.46 -8.47 -10.48
N GLY A 49 -12.81 -7.39 -10.06
CA GLY A 49 -12.99 -6.81 -8.73
C GLY A 49 -14.42 -6.32 -8.49
N LEU A 50 -14.99 -5.57 -9.44
CA LEU A 50 -16.38 -5.11 -9.39
C LEU A 50 -17.38 -6.26 -9.37
N PHE A 51 -17.17 -7.26 -10.24
CA PHE A 51 -18.00 -8.46 -10.28
C PHE A 51 -17.96 -9.20 -8.95
N TRP A 52 -16.76 -9.38 -8.37
CA TRP A 52 -16.61 -10.02 -7.07
C TRP A 52 -17.29 -9.24 -5.95
N ILE A 53 -17.13 -7.91 -5.91
CA ILE A 53 -17.82 -7.04 -4.95
C ILE A 53 -19.34 -7.24 -5.06
N GLY A 54 -19.90 -7.08 -6.27
CA GLY A 54 -21.33 -7.21 -6.52
C GLY A 54 -21.87 -8.59 -6.14
N MET A 55 -21.17 -9.65 -6.54
CA MET A 55 -21.53 -11.03 -6.27
C MET A 55 -21.55 -11.34 -4.77
N ILE A 56 -20.49 -10.99 -4.02
CA ILE A 56 -20.45 -11.24 -2.57
C ILE A 56 -21.50 -10.43 -1.83
N MET A 57 -21.66 -9.15 -2.18
CA MET A 57 -22.66 -8.29 -1.55
C MET A 57 -24.09 -8.79 -1.83
N PHE A 58 -24.36 -9.30 -3.03
CA PHE A 58 -25.63 -9.91 -3.40
C PHE A 58 -25.91 -11.21 -2.64
N LEU A 59 -24.94 -12.14 -2.60
CA LEU A 59 -25.07 -13.42 -1.91
C LEU A 59 -25.25 -13.26 -0.40
N LEU A 60 -24.69 -12.20 0.18
CA LEU A 60 -24.79 -11.91 1.61
C LEU A 60 -25.84 -10.83 1.92
N ARG A 61 -26.69 -10.41 0.98
CA ARG A 61 -27.59 -9.25 1.16
C ARG A 61 -28.58 -9.43 2.32
N GLU A 62 -29.10 -10.63 2.51
CA GLU A 62 -30.08 -11.00 3.54
C GLU A 62 -29.43 -11.21 4.93
N GLN A 63 -28.09 -11.28 4.97
CA GLN A 63 -27.33 -11.45 6.21
C GLN A 63 -27.09 -10.11 6.91
N PRO A 64 -27.02 -10.08 8.26
CA PRO A 64 -26.79 -8.87 9.01
C PRO A 64 -25.47 -8.21 8.61
N SER A 65 -25.49 -6.89 8.53
CA SER A 65 -24.30 -6.12 8.18
C SER A 65 -23.56 -5.67 9.44
N PRO A 66 -22.22 -5.74 9.46
CA PRO A 66 -21.46 -5.21 10.57
C PRO A 66 -21.54 -3.69 10.63
N LYS A 67 -21.15 -3.12 11.78
CA LYS A 67 -20.75 -1.72 11.87
C LYS A 67 -19.45 -1.53 11.08
N TYR A 68 -19.54 -0.84 9.95
CA TYR A 68 -18.39 -0.49 9.11
C TYR A 68 -17.68 0.76 9.64
N HIS A 69 -16.58 0.58 10.37
CA HIS A 69 -15.89 1.71 10.99
C HIS A 69 -15.33 2.70 9.96
N PHE A 70 -14.89 2.26 8.78
CA PHE A 70 -14.29 3.13 7.75
C PHE A 70 -15.26 3.51 6.62
N LYS A 71 -16.55 3.17 6.70
CA LYS A 71 -17.55 3.39 5.62
C LYS A 71 -17.45 4.76 4.96
N TRP A 72 -17.55 5.82 5.74
CA TRP A 72 -17.58 7.18 5.19
C TRP A 72 -16.24 7.61 4.62
N ILE A 73 -15.12 7.17 5.21
CA ILE A 73 -13.78 7.45 4.68
C ILE A 73 -13.59 6.77 3.32
N ILE A 74 -14.04 5.51 3.20
CA ILE A 74 -13.97 4.76 1.94
C ILE A 74 -14.92 5.36 0.90
N LEU A 75 -16.17 5.69 1.24
CA LEU A 75 -17.09 6.31 0.27
C LEU A 75 -16.64 7.69 -0.19
N PHE A 76 -15.89 8.42 0.65
CA PHE A 76 -15.36 9.72 0.29
C PHE A 76 -14.34 9.66 -0.86
N THR A 77 -13.71 8.51 -1.14
CA THR A 77 -12.84 8.38 -2.32
C THR A 77 -13.60 8.58 -3.63
N LEU A 78 -14.90 8.25 -3.67
CA LEU A 78 -15.77 8.55 -4.81
C LEU A 78 -15.95 10.05 -5.01
N ILE A 79 -16.09 10.80 -3.91
CA ILE A 79 -16.19 12.26 -3.95
C ILE A 79 -14.88 12.85 -4.46
N LEU A 80 -13.73 12.37 -3.96
CA LEU A 80 -12.41 12.77 -4.45
C LEU A 80 -12.25 12.49 -5.96
N MET A 81 -12.68 11.32 -6.43
CA MET A 81 -12.62 10.98 -7.85
C MET A 81 -13.49 11.88 -8.72
N ILE A 82 -14.74 12.13 -8.32
CA ILE A 82 -15.67 12.96 -9.09
C ILE A 82 -15.17 14.40 -9.14
N THR A 83 -14.84 14.97 -7.97
CA THR A 83 -14.38 16.37 -7.87
C THR A 83 -13.06 16.60 -8.61
N SER A 84 -12.09 15.69 -8.51
CA SER A 84 -10.83 15.79 -9.25
C SER A 84 -11.03 15.66 -10.77
N SER A 85 -11.99 14.84 -11.21
CA SER A 85 -12.30 14.68 -12.64
C SER A 85 -13.00 15.91 -13.22
N ILE A 86 -13.91 16.52 -12.45
CA ILE A 86 -14.55 17.81 -12.81
C ILE A 86 -13.50 18.91 -12.86
N GLN A 87 -12.60 18.99 -11.88
CA GLN A 87 -11.53 19.99 -11.85
C GLN A 87 -10.62 19.88 -13.09
N SER A 88 -10.23 18.66 -13.46
CA SER A 88 -9.44 18.40 -14.67
C SER A 88 -10.17 18.81 -15.96
N HIS A 89 -11.50 18.64 -15.99
CA HIS A 89 -12.33 19.11 -17.11
C HIS A 89 -12.34 20.65 -17.21
N VAL A 90 -12.52 21.33 -16.08
CA VAL A 90 -12.54 22.80 -16.02
C VAL A 90 -11.19 23.39 -16.42
N LEU A 91 -10.08 22.83 -15.94
CA LEU A 91 -8.75 23.40 -16.18
C LEU A 91 -8.15 23.02 -17.53
N TYR A 92 -8.41 21.81 -18.02
CA TYR A 92 -7.67 21.26 -19.17
C TYR A 92 -8.56 20.80 -20.33
N GLY A 93 -9.89 20.98 -20.22
CA GLY A 93 -10.86 20.55 -21.22
C GLY A 93 -10.98 19.02 -21.37
N GLN A 94 -10.33 18.24 -20.50
CA GLN A 94 -10.39 16.79 -20.52
C GLN A 94 -11.80 16.31 -20.20
N SER A 95 -12.34 15.30 -20.89
CA SER A 95 -13.66 14.77 -20.52
C SER A 95 -13.66 14.16 -19.10
N ILE A 96 -14.79 14.28 -18.39
CA ILE A 96 -14.92 13.74 -17.02
C ILE A 96 -14.66 12.23 -16.99
N THR A 97 -15.12 11.49 -18.00
CA THR A 97 -14.88 10.04 -18.12
C THR A 97 -13.39 9.72 -18.25
N MET A 98 -12.64 10.55 -18.97
CA MET A 98 -11.19 10.41 -19.06
C MET A 98 -10.50 10.71 -17.73
N GLY A 99 -11.06 11.59 -16.87
CA GLY A 99 -10.55 11.85 -15.51
C GLY A 99 -10.85 10.73 -14.51
N ILE A 100 -12.02 10.10 -14.65
CA ILE A 100 -12.43 8.94 -13.83
C ILE A 100 -11.59 7.72 -14.18
N ARG A 101 -11.35 7.49 -15.48
CA ARG A 101 -10.67 6.29 -15.99
C ARG A 101 -9.40 5.96 -15.19
N PRO A 102 -8.36 6.80 -15.09
CA PRO A 102 -7.14 6.40 -14.39
C PRO A 102 -7.36 6.10 -12.90
N GLN A 103 -8.36 6.70 -12.25
CA GLN A 103 -8.65 6.50 -10.82
C GLN A 103 -9.41 5.20 -10.51
N ARG A 104 -9.92 4.51 -11.54
CA ARG A 104 -10.80 3.33 -11.37
C ARG A 104 -10.22 2.22 -10.49
N PHE A 105 -8.91 1.97 -10.57
CA PHE A 105 -8.23 0.95 -9.74
C PHE A 105 -8.34 1.26 -8.26
N TRP A 106 -7.94 2.48 -7.90
CA TRP A 106 -7.97 2.95 -6.53
C TRP A 106 -9.38 2.83 -5.93
N ILE A 107 -10.41 3.20 -6.69
CA ILE A 107 -11.80 3.10 -6.25
C ILE A 107 -12.25 1.66 -6.07
N VAL A 108 -12.01 0.78 -7.04
CA VAL A 108 -12.40 -0.63 -6.92
C VAL A 108 -11.74 -1.29 -5.71
N TRP A 109 -10.44 -1.06 -5.52
CA TRP A 109 -9.70 -1.58 -4.37
C TRP A 109 -10.16 -0.98 -3.04
N ALA A 110 -10.59 0.28 -3.02
CA ALA A 110 -11.20 0.88 -1.84
C ALA A 110 -12.56 0.22 -1.52
N LEU A 111 -13.40 0.00 -2.53
CA LEU A 111 -14.74 -0.58 -2.37
C LEU A 111 -14.71 -2.06 -1.94
N MET A 112 -13.62 -2.79 -2.18
CA MET A 112 -13.41 -4.14 -1.62
C MET A 112 -13.49 -4.19 -0.09
N TYR A 113 -13.35 -3.05 0.59
CA TYR A 113 -13.58 -2.92 2.03
C TYR A 113 -14.92 -3.53 2.48
N PHE A 114 -16.00 -3.27 1.76
CA PHE A 114 -17.35 -3.70 2.14
C PHE A 114 -17.52 -5.22 2.13
N PRO A 115 -17.31 -5.94 1.01
CA PRO A 115 -17.49 -7.39 0.97
C PRO A 115 -16.50 -8.12 1.88
N ILE A 116 -15.23 -7.68 1.97
CA ILE A 116 -14.23 -8.32 2.84
C ILE A 116 -14.67 -8.19 4.31
N THR A 117 -15.05 -6.98 4.73
CA THR A 117 -15.47 -6.72 6.12
C THR A 117 -16.74 -7.48 6.48
N LYS A 118 -17.69 -7.60 5.54
CA LYS A 118 -18.91 -8.40 5.74
C LYS A 118 -18.60 -9.90 5.82
N ALA A 119 -17.75 -10.41 4.93
CA ALA A 119 -17.33 -11.81 4.94
C ALA A 119 -16.55 -12.20 6.20
N LEU A 120 -15.71 -11.29 6.72
CA LEU A 120 -15.04 -11.47 8.02
C LEU A 120 -16.03 -11.49 9.18
N TYR A 121 -16.98 -10.55 9.22
CA TYR A 121 -18.00 -10.48 10.26
C TYR A 121 -18.83 -11.76 10.35
N LEU A 122 -19.25 -12.29 9.20
CA LEU A 122 -20.04 -13.50 9.09
C LEU A 122 -19.19 -14.78 9.18
N LYS A 123 -17.86 -14.67 9.37
CA LYS A 123 -16.91 -15.79 9.43
C LYS A 123 -16.86 -16.66 8.16
N GLU A 124 -17.36 -16.17 7.04
CA GLU A 124 -17.22 -16.80 5.71
C GLU A 124 -15.73 -16.86 5.32
N ILE A 125 -15.01 -15.78 5.62
CA ILE A 125 -13.54 -15.70 5.63
C ILE A 125 -13.11 -15.45 7.08
N THR A 126 -11.97 -16.02 7.50
CA THR A 126 -11.40 -15.76 8.82
C THR A 126 -10.07 -15.02 8.70
N TYR A 127 -9.67 -14.35 9.77
CA TYR A 127 -8.38 -13.66 9.87
C TYR A 127 -7.21 -14.58 9.48
N GLU A 128 -7.22 -15.82 9.97
CA GLU A 128 -6.17 -16.81 9.76
C GLU A 128 -6.11 -17.25 8.29
N LYS A 129 -7.26 -17.30 7.60
CA LYS A 129 -7.31 -17.58 6.16
C LYS A 129 -6.73 -16.43 5.34
N ILE A 130 -7.02 -15.17 5.69
CA ILE A 130 -6.43 -14.00 5.02
C ILE A 130 -4.91 -13.99 5.25
N GLU A 131 -4.47 -14.19 6.48
CA GLU A 131 -3.04 -14.26 6.79
C GLU A 131 -2.36 -15.39 6.00
N LYS A 132 -2.98 -16.58 5.91
CA LYS A 132 -2.47 -17.68 5.08
C LYS A 132 -2.35 -17.29 3.60
N ILE A 133 -3.33 -16.58 3.03
CA ILE A 133 -3.26 -16.07 1.65
C ILE A 133 -2.06 -15.12 1.51
N ILE A 134 -1.86 -14.20 2.46
CA ILE A 134 -0.72 -13.28 2.46
C ILE A 134 0.61 -14.04 2.47
N PHE A 135 0.74 -15.08 3.29
CA PHE A 135 1.94 -15.92 3.29
C PHE A 135 2.13 -16.68 1.98
N ILE A 136 1.08 -17.22 1.37
CA ILE A 136 1.19 -17.96 0.10
C ILE A 136 1.65 -17.01 -1.01
N ILE A 137 0.91 -15.92 -1.23
CA ILE A 137 1.19 -14.95 -2.30
C ILE A 137 2.55 -14.31 -2.08
N GLY A 138 2.86 -13.86 -0.86
CA GLY A 138 4.13 -13.20 -0.57
C GLY A 138 5.33 -14.15 -0.65
N THR A 139 5.15 -15.45 -0.36
CA THR A 139 6.23 -16.43 -0.59
C THR A 139 6.46 -16.64 -2.10
N LEU A 140 5.39 -16.73 -2.89
CA LEU A 140 5.51 -16.82 -4.36
C LEU A 140 6.23 -15.60 -4.93
N GLU A 141 5.84 -14.40 -4.49
CA GLU A 141 6.44 -13.14 -4.89
C GLU A 141 7.93 -13.07 -4.55
N LEU A 142 8.32 -13.46 -3.32
CA LEU A 142 9.73 -13.56 -2.92
C LEU A 142 10.51 -14.51 -3.81
N VAL A 143 9.99 -15.72 -4.06
CA VAL A 143 10.66 -16.70 -4.92
C VAL A 143 10.85 -16.15 -6.32
N ILE A 144 9.80 -15.59 -6.92
CA ILE A 144 9.82 -15.04 -8.27
C ILE A 144 10.86 -13.91 -8.39
N TYR A 145 10.86 -12.94 -7.47
CA TYR A 145 11.75 -11.78 -7.54
C TYR A 145 13.21 -12.14 -7.27
N ILE A 146 13.46 -13.01 -6.29
CA ILE A 146 14.81 -13.49 -5.97
C ILE A 146 15.36 -14.35 -7.12
N SER A 147 14.54 -15.24 -7.69
CA SER A 147 14.94 -16.05 -8.84
C SER A 147 15.26 -15.18 -10.06
N GLN A 148 14.48 -14.14 -10.35
CA GLN A 148 14.78 -13.22 -11.46
C GLN A 148 16.14 -12.52 -11.27
N TYR A 149 16.46 -12.11 -10.04
CA TYR A 149 17.75 -11.48 -9.76
C TYR A 149 18.93 -12.41 -10.06
N PHE A 150 18.89 -13.66 -9.57
CA PHE A 150 19.98 -14.61 -9.82
C PHE A 150 20.06 -15.09 -11.27
N LEU A 151 18.92 -15.17 -11.97
CA LEU A 151 18.84 -15.61 -13.36
C LEU A 151 19.01 -14.46 -14.37
N GLN A 152 19.27 -13.22 -13.93
CA GLN A 152 19.25 -12.03 -14.79
C GLN A 152 20.16 -12.13 -16.02
N ASN A 153 21.29 -12.84 -15.93
CA ASN A 153 22.24 -13.02 -17.03
C ASN A 153 21.88 -14.18 -17.97
N GLN A 154 20.92 -15.02 -17.58
CA GLN A 154 20.51 -16.22 -18.33
C GLN A 154 19.12 -16.02 -18.97
N VAL A 155 18.14 -15.60 -18.17
CA VAL A 155 16.74 -15.44 -18.60
C VAL A 155 16.09 -14.29 -17.84
N GLN A 156 15.49 -13.35 -18.58
CA GLN A 156 14.60 -12.33 -18.03
C GLN A 156 13.14 -12.70 -18.30
N PHE A 157 12.45 -13.20 -17.28
CA PHE A 157 11.05 -13.61 -17.36
C PHE A 157 10.10 -12.60 -16.70
N LEU A 158 10.61 -11.66 -15.89
CA LEU A 158 9.85 -10.52 -15.39
C LEU A 158 9.85 -9.36 -16.37
N ASN A 159 8.65 -8.90 -16.72
CA ASN A 159 8.40 -7.75 -17.57
C ASN A 159 8.30 -6.48 -16.72
N VAL A 160 9.39 -6.16 -16.03
CA VAL A 160 9.54 -4.92 -15.27
C VAL A 160 10.51 -3.99 -15.97
N MET A 161 10.37 -2.68 -15.71
CA MET A 161 11.44 -1.75 -16.04
C MET A 161 12.72 -2.20 -15.34
N SER A 162 13.85 -2.11 -16.02
CA SER A 162 15.15 -2.48 -15.47
C SER A 162 16.21 -1.53 -16.00
N ASN A 163 17.02 -0.99 -15.08
CA ASN A 163 18.11 -0.07 -15.41
C ASN A 163 19.40 -0.59 -14.78
N ASN A 164 20.52 -0.45 -15.49
CA ASN A 164 21.83 -0.74 -14.92
C ASN A 164 22.23 0.38 -13.97
N VAL A 165 22.46 0.01 -12.72
CA VAL A 165 22.75 0.95 -11.63
C VAL A 165 23.86 0.35 -10.77
N TYR A 166 25.06 0.95 -10.79
CA TYR A 166 26.27 0.44 -10.11
C TYR A 166 26.58 -1.02 -10.49
N SER A 167 26.95 -1.22 -11.76
CA SER A 167 27.38 -2.51 -12.37
C SER A 167 26.42 -3.71 -12.28
N THR A 168 25.24 -3.53 -11.68
CA THR A 168 24.20 -4.57 -11.52
C THR A 168 22.82 -4.02 -11.89
N THR A 169 21.91 -4.91 -12.30
CA THR A 169 20.58 -4.54 -12.78
C THR A 169 19.64 -4.24 -11.62
N ARG A 170 18.97 -3.08 -11.64
CA ARG A 170 17.87 -2.74 -10.74
C ARG A 170 16.55 -3.19 -11.36
N PHE A 171 15.75 -3.97 -10.64
CA PHE A 171 14.40 -4.35 -11.07
C PHE A 171 13.33 -3.51 -10.36
N TYR A 172 12.49 -2.80 -11.12
CA TYR A 172 11.39 -1.99 -10.56
C TYR A 172 10.18 -2.87 -10.26
N VAL A 173 10.21 -3.54 -9.10
CA VAL A 173 9.13 -4.42 -8.61
C VAL A 173 8.26 -3.71 -7.56
N SER A 174 6.99 -4.13 -7.45
CA SER A 174 6.13 -3.74 -6.32
C SER A 174 6.66 -4.39 -5.04
N ASN A 175 6.55 -3.70 -3.91
CA ASN A 175 7.03 -4.20 -2.62
C ASN A 175 6.00 -4.02 -1.49
N ILE A 176 4.82 -3.47 -1.79
CA ILE A 176 3.86 -3.07 -0.75
C ILE A 176 3.25 -4.29 -0.07
N PHE A 177 2.97 -5.34 -0.83
CA PHE A 177 2.51 -6.62 -0.28
C PHE A 177 3.60 -7.32 0.54
N LEU A 178 4.85 -7.33 0.04
CA LEU A 178 6.00 -7.82 0.80
C LEU A 178 6.24 -7.05 2.10
N ASN A 179 5.99 -5.74 2.11
CA ASN A 179 6.06 -4.92 3.33
C ASN A 179 4.97 -5.33 4.34
N LEU A 180 3.75 -5.62 3.90
CA LEU A 180 2.73 -6.18 4.79
C LEU A 180 3.18 -7.53 5.38
N LEU A 181 3.74 -8.42 4.56
CA LEU A 181 4.31 -9.69 5.02
C LEU A 181 5.43 -9.47 6.04
N LEU A 182 6.33 -8.50 5.81
CA LEU A 182 7.41 -8.13 6.72
C LEU A 182 6.84 -7.70 8.07
N PHE A 183 5.87 -6.78 8.12
CA PHE A 183 5.35 -6.29 9.39
C PHE A 183 4.51 -7.33 10.14
N ILE A 184 3.84 -8.25 9.45
CA ILE A 184 3.20 -9.42 10.08
C ILE A 184 4.26 -10.30 10.76
N ASN A 185 5.39 -10.58 10.09
CA ASN A 185 6.49 -11.35 10.67
C ASN A 185 7.20 -10.59 11.80
N LEU A 186 7.35 -9.27 11.71
CA LEU A 186 7.87 -8.44 12.80
C LEU A 186 6.97 -8.55 14.04
N ASN A 187 5.66 -8.52 13.85
CA ASN A 187 4.73 -8.74 14.94
C ASN A 187 4.85 -10.14 15.57
N ARG A 188 5.07 -11.18 14.75
CA ARG A 188 5.33 -12.54 15.27
C ARG A 188 6.63 -12.58 16.08
N LEU A 189 7.69 -11.89 15.64
CA LEU A 189 8.92 -11.73 16.42
C LEU A 189 8.67 -11.07 17.77
N PHE A 190 7.92 -9.96 17.81
CA PHE A 190 7.57 -9.28 19.07
C PHE A 190 6.73 -10.14 20.02
N ASN A 191 6.00 -11.12 19.47
CA ASN A 191 5.23 -12.10 20.22
C ASN A 191 5.98 -13.41 20.49
N LYS A 192 7.26 -13.51 20.08
CA LYS A 192 8.10 -14.72 20.18
C LYS A 192 7.52 -15.95 19.45
N GLU A 193 6.74 -15.71 18.39
CA GLU A 193 6.13 -16.75 17.57
C GLU A 193 6.99 -17.07 16.35
N LYS A 194 7.33 -18.35 16.15
CA LYS A 194 8.02 -18.84 14.93
C LYS A 194 9.22 -17.96 14.55
N ILE A 195 10.10 -17.71 15.52
CA ILE A 195 11.18 -16.70 15.42
C ILE A 195 12.03 -16.90 14.16
N ILE A 196 12.59 -18.10 13.97
CA ILE A 196 13.45 -18.40 12.82
C ILE A 196 12.74 -18.14 11.49
N LYS A 197 11.52 -18.68 11.32
CA LYS A 197 10.74 -18.50 10.10
C LYS A 197 10.42 -17.03 9.84
N SER A 198 10.06 -16.28 10.90
CA SER A 198 9.74 -14.86 10.79
C SER A 198 10.97 -14.02 10.41
N THR A 199 12.13 -14.32 11.00
CA THR A 199 13.41 -13.69 10.63
C THR A 199 13.77 -13.96 9.18
N LEU A 200 13.63 -15.21 8.70
CA LEU A 200 13.91 -15.55 7.30
C LEU A 200 13.05 -14.74 6.32
N TYR A 201 11.75 -14.58 6.60
CA TYR A 201 10.89 -13.72 5.77
C TYR A 201 11.31 -12.26 5.80
N ILE A 202 11.65 -11.71 6.97
CA ILE A 202 12.09 -10.32 7.07
C ILE A 202 13.38 -10.11 6.27
N VAL A 203 14.36 -11.00 6.41
CA VAL A 203 15.62 -10.95 5.65
C VAL A 203 15.37 -11.08 4.16
N ALA A 204 14.50 -12.00 3.72
CA ALA A 204 14.18 -12.17 2.31
C ALA A 204 13.49 -10.93 1.71
N VAL A 205 12.57 -10.29 2.45
CA VAL A 205 11.95 -9.03 2.00
C VAL A 205 12.98 -7.90 1.95
N LEU A 206 13.84 -7.76 2.97
CA LEU A 206 14.91 -6.77 2.96
C LEU A 206 15.91 -6.99 1.82
N PHE A 207 16.22 -8.24 1.49
CA PHE A 207 17.03 -8.57 0.32
C PHE A 207 16.38 -8.09 -0.97
N VAL A 208 15.07 -8.31 -1.15
CA VAL A 208 14.35 -7.77 -2.32
C VAL A 208 14.40 -6.24 -2.35
N ILE A 209 14.22 -5.57 -1.20
CA ILE A 209 14.22 -4.10 -1.14
C ILE A 209 15.61 -3.51 -1.47
N ILE A 210 16.66 -4.05 -0.85
CA ILE A 210 18.01 -3.48 -0.92
C ILE A 210 18.74 -3.95 -2.19
N ILE A 211 18.71 -5.25 -2.48
CA ILE A 211 19.54 -5.86 -3.53
C ILE A 211 18.79 -5.92 -4.86
N VAL A 212 17.57 -6.45 -4.89
CA VAL A 212 16.82 -6.65 -6.15
C VAL A 212 16.27 -5.33 -6.69
N GLY A 213 15.59 -4.56 -5.83
CA GLY A 213 14.91 -3.32 -6.23
C GLY A 213 15.74 -2.06 -6.03
N LYS A 214 16.84 -2.12 -5.26
CA LYS A 214 17.67 -0.96 -4.88
C LYS A 214 16.84 0.25 -4.41
N MET A 215 15.81 -0.01 -3.61
CA MET A 215 14.76 0.95 -3.24
C MET A 215 15.14 1.73 -1.99
N ARG A 216 15.99 2.74 -2.16
CA ARG A 216 16.59 3.54 -1.07
C ARG A 216 15.55 4.17 -0.14
N MET A 217 14.57 4.89 -0.69
CA MET A 217 13.57 5.62 0.11
C MET A 217 12.64 4.63 0.83
N THR A 218 12.21 3.58 0.13
CA THR A 218 11.45 2.49 0.76
C THR A 218 12.25 1.84 1.90
N PHE A 219 13.55 1.55 1.70
CA PHE A 219 14.40 0.97 2.74
C PHE A 219 14.48 1.87 3.98
N ILE A 220 14.72 3.17 3.81
CA ILE A 220 14.75 4.15 4.90
C ILE A 220 13.42 4.15 5.66
N ALA A 221 12.30 4.15 4.94
CA ALA A 221 10.97 4.12 5.55
C ALA A 221 10.71 2.82 6.32
N VAL A 222 11.07 1.67 5.76
CA VAL A 222 10.93 0.35 6.41
C VAL A 222 11.82 0.26 7.65
N ALA A 223 13.09 0.64 7.55
CA ALA A 223 14.03 0.63 8.66
C ALA A 223 13.56 1.55 9.81
N SER A 224 13.09 2.75 9.47
CA SER A 224 12.53 3.70 10.44
C SER A 224 11.28 3.14 11.13
N ALA A 225 10.37 2.51 10.38
CA ALA A 225 9.18 1.88 10.95
C ALA A 225 9.52 0.68 11.85
N ILE A 226 10.51 -0.13 11.47
CA ILE A 226 11.03 -1.22 12.31
C ILE A 226 11.59 -0.65 13.61
N LEU A 227 12.43 0.40 13.55
CA LEU A 227 12.98 1.09 14.72
C LEU A 227 11.89 1.57 15.67
N ILE A 228 10.89 2.28 15.14
CA ILE A 228 9.71 2.70 15.89
C ILE A 228 9.00 1.49 16.52
N GLY A 229 8.85 0.41 15.77
CA GLY A 229 8.32 -0.86 16.26
C GLY A 229 9.05 -1.38 17.50
N PHE A 230 10.39 -1.43 17.46
CA PHE A 230 11.23 -1.86 18.58
C PHE A 230 11.13 -0.92 19.78
N ILE A 231 11.09 0.40 19.55
CA ILE A 231 10.89 1.41 20.61
C ILE A 231 9.58 1.13 21.35
N PHE A 232 8.49 0.92 20.60
CA PHE A 232 7.16 0.65 21.16
C PHE A 232 6.97 -0.77 21.68
N TRP A 233 7.89 -1.71 21.42
CA TRP A 233 7.76 -3.10 21.84
C TRP A 233 7.83 -3.22 23.37
N LYS A 234 6.71 -3.50 24.04
CA LYS A 234 6.66 -3.47 25.52
C LYS A 234 7.62 -4.47 26.19
N LYS A 235 7.89 -5.62 25.56
CA LYS A 235 8.65 -6.74 26.14
C LYS A 235 10.11 -6.82 25.66
N GLY A 236 10.62 -5.78 25.00
CA GLY A 236 11.93 -5.83 24.34
C GLY A 236 13.15 -5.80 25.28
N GLY A 237 13.08 -5.12 26.43
CA GLY A 237 14.22 -5.01 27.35
C GLY A 237 15.53 -4.62 26.65
N ILE A 238 16.63 -5.33 26.95
CA ILE A 238 17.97 -5.14 26.36
C ILE A 238 18.00 -5.35 24.83
N LEU A 239 17.10 -6.16 24.28
CA LEU A 239 17.02 -6.40 22.83
C LEU A 239 16.68 -5.11 22.07
N LYS A 240 15.97 -4.15 22.68
CA LYS A 240 15.74 -2.84 22.05
C LYS A 240 17.05 -2.09 21.79
N PHE A 241 17.93 -2.11 22.78
CA PHE A 241 19.22 -1.44 22.73
C PHE A 241 20.16 -2.15 21.75
N LEU A 242 20.21 -3.49 21.80
CA LEU A 242 20.99 -4.28 20.85
C LEU A 242 20.50 -4.12 19.40
N THR A 243 19.19 -4.13 19.16
CA THR A 243 18.65 -3.90 17.81
C THR A 243 18.92 -2.49 17.32
N PHE A 244 18.85 -1.48 18.19
CA PHE A 244 19.27 -0.12 17.85
C PHE A 244 20.75 -0.07 17.44
N LEU A 245 21.65 -0.67 18.22
CA LEU A 245 23.08 -0.74 17.91
C LEU A 245 23.35 -1.48 16.59
N VAL A 246 22.69 -2.62 16.35
CA VAL A 246 22.81 -3.36 15.09
C VAL A 246 22.32 -2.51 13.91
N LEU A 247 21.22 -1.78 14.07
CA LEU A 247 20.70 -0.92 13.00
C LEU A 247 21.59 0.30 12.74
N VAL A 248 22.22 0.87 13.78
CA VAL A 248 23.25 1.90 13.62
C VAL A 248 24.48 1.34 12.91
N ALA A 249 24.95 0.15 13.29
CA ALA A 249 26.06 -0.52 12.62
C ALA A 249 25.75 -0.85 11.15
N VAL A 250 24.52 -1.32 10.87
CA VAL A 250 24.03 -1.52 9.50
C VAL A 250 23.95 -0.19 8.76
N ALA A 251 23.44 0.87 9.37
CA ALA A 251 23.40 2.20 8.74
C ALA A 251 24.82 2.69 8.39
N ILE A 252 25.79 2.53 9.30
CA ILE A 252 27.20 2.87 9.07
C ILE A 252 27.81 1.98 7.96
N TYR A 253 27.55 0.68 7.98
CA TYR A 253 28.00 -0.20 6.91
C TYR A 253 27.39 0.19 5.56
N LEU A 254 26.10 0.49 5.53
CA LEU A 254 25.40 0.95 4.34
C LEU A 254 26.00 2.27 3.84
N THR A 255 26.46 3.20 4.70
CA THR A 255 27.17 4.41 4.25
C THR A 255 28.45 4.15 3.46
N ASN A 256 29.05 2.95 3.58
CA ASN A 256 30.22 2.56 2.79
C ASN A 256 29.88 1.90 1.45
N LEU A 257 28.60 1.57 1.19
CA LEU A 257 28.19 1.13 -0.13
C LEU A 257 28.23 2.33 -1.08
N GLU A 258 28.76 2.12 -2.29
CA GLU A 258 28.77 3.12 -3.38
C GLU A 258 27.39 3.76 -3.57
N GLU A 259 26.33 2.98 -3.34
CA GLU A 259 24.94 3.39 -3.46
C GLU A 259 24.53 4.46 -2.43
N VAL A 260 25.05 4.42 -1.20
CA VAL A 260 24.73 5.40 -0.15
C VAL A 260 25.70 6.57 -0.20
N GLN A 261 26.94 6.37 -0.63
CA GLN A 261 27.83 7.48 -0.94
C GLN A 261 27.26 8.36 -2.06
N ALA A 262 26.64 7.77 -3.09
CA ALA A 262 25.92 8.53 -4.09
C ALA A 262 24.74 9.35 -3.52
N ILE A 263 24.07 8.85 -2.46
CA ILE A 263 23.02 9.57 -1.74
C ILE A 263 23.61 10.76 -0.99
N ILE A 264 24.68 10.54 -0.21
CA ILE A 264 25.37 11.61 0.54
C ILE A 264 25.87 12.69 -0.43
N LEU A 265 26.47 12.29 -1.56
CA LEU A 265 26.93 13.21 -2.60
C LEU A 265 25.77 13.96 -3.26
N SER A 266 24.60 13.33 -3.45
CA SER A 266 23.40 14.02 -3.96
C SER A 266 22.84 15.04 -2.95
N PHE A 267 22.84 14.74 -1.65
CA PHE A 267 22.49 15.70 -0.59
C PHE A 267 23.49 16.85 -0.48
N GLN A 268 24.73 16.63 -0.89
CA GLN A 268 25.78 17.65 -0.98
C GLN A 268 25.77 18.41 -2.32
N GLY A 269 24.82 18.14 -3.22
CA GLY A 269 24.71 18.79 -4.54
C GLY A 269 25.81 18.41 -5.53
N LYS A 270 26.48 17.26 -5.33
CA LYS A 270 27.66 16.82 -6.10
C LYS A 270 27.42 15.57 -6.96
N SER A 271 26.18 15.10 -7.11
CA SER A 271 25.91 13.88 -7.90
C SER A 271 25.67 14.18 -9.38
N THR A 272 26.15 13.29 -10.26
CA THR A 272 25.93 13.33 -11.71
C THR A 272 24.56 12.79 -12.16
N VAL A 273 23.76 12.20 -11.26
CA VAL A 273 22.44 11.62 -11.56
C VAL A 273 21.38 12.37 -10.76
N ASP A 274 20.73 13.32 -11.42
CA ASP A 274 19.95 14.37 -10.77
C ASP A 274 18.45 14.01 -10.60
N THR A 275 18.17 12.86 -9.98
CA THR A 275 16.77 12.44 -9.72
C THR A 275 16.12 13.19 -8.57
N LEU A 276 16.91 13.78 -7.66
CA LEU A 276 16.41 14.61 -6.56
C LEU A 276 15.98 16.00 -7.04
N SER A 277 16.73 16.65 -7.96
CA SER A 277 16.29 17.96 -8.48
C SER A 277 15.00 17.87 -9.27
N ILE A 278 14.78 16.78 -10.03
CA ILE A 278 13.54 16.57 -10.78
C ILE A 278 12.34 16.49 -9.81
N ARG A 279 12.53 15.89 -8.62
CA ARG A 279 11.50 15.88 -7.56
C ARG A 279 11.29 17.25 -6.96
N GLU A 280 12.34 18.02 -6.70
CA GLU A 280 12.21 19.39 -6.19
C GLU A 280 11.47 20.30 -7.18
N ILE A 281 11.86 20.29 -8.46
CA ILE A 281 11.17 21.00 -9.54
C ILE A 281 9.70 20.56 -9.62
N GLY A 282 9.43 19.25 -9.52
CA GLY A 282 8.08 18.72 -9.50
C GLY A 282 7.25 19.20 -8.31
N ARG A 283 7.82 19.19 -7.11
CA ARG A 283 7.18 19.65 -5.87
C ARG A 283 6.86 21.15 -5.94
N ASP A 284 7.80 21.97 -6.40
CA ASP A 284 7.59 23.41 -6.55
C ASP A 284 6.47 23.71 -7.54
N PHE A 285 6.45 22.98 -8.67
CA PHE A 285 5.35 23.04 -9.62
C PHE A 285 4.01 22.66 -8.97
N TYR A 286 3.93 21.54 -8.26
CA TYR A 286 2.69 21.13 -7.59
C TYR A 286 2.21 22.13 -6.53
N ILE A 287 3.13 22.70 -5.75
CA ILE A 287 2.82 23.75 -4.78
C ILE A 287 2.29 25.00 -5.48
N SER A 288 2.84 25.37 -6.64
CA SER A 288 2.35 26.52 -7.41
C SER A 288 0.89 26.34 -7.87
N ILE A 289 0.52 25.12 -8.30
CA ILE A 289 -0.85 24.79 -8.70
C ILE A 289 -1.79 24.75 -7.49
N LEU A 290 -1.32 24.22 -6.36
CA LEU A 290 -2.07 24.24 -5.10
C LEU A 290 -2.33 25.66 -4.60
N LYS A 291 -1.42 26.62 -4.84
CA LYS A 291 -1.66 28.02 -4.49
C LYS A 291 -2.78 28.63 -5.34
N GLN A 292 -2.91 28.23 -6.60
CA GLN A 292 -3.97 28.71 -7.51
C GLN A 292 -5.31 28.02 -7.25
N HIS A 293 -5.29 26.72 -6.96
CA HIS A 293 -6.47 25.89 -6.76
C HIS A 293 -6.36 25.10 -5.43
N PRO A 294 -6.46 25.77 -4.27
CA PRO A 294 -6.13 25.16 -2.98
C PRO A 294 -7.06 24.04 -2.57
N ILE A 295 -8.36 24.12 -2.90
CA ILE A 295 -9.36 23.16 -2.42
C ILE A 295 -9.32 21.85 -3.22
N LEU A 296 -9.30 21.95 -4.55
CA LEU A 296 -9.43 20.80 -5.47
C LEU A 296 -8.14 20.44 -6.22
N GLY A 297 -7.09 21.26 -6.11
CA GLY A 297 -5.84 21.07 -6.83
C GLY A 297 -5.99 21.26 -8.34
N GLY A 298 -5.09 20.61 -9.09
CA GLY A 298 -5.12 20.54 -10.55
C GLY A 298 -6.14 19.54 -11.10
N GLY A 299 -6.73 18.68 -10.26
CA GLY A 299 -7.61 17.61 -10.71
C GLY A 299 -6.85 16.45 -11.37
N TYR A 300 -7.51 15.30 -11.52
CA TYR A 300 -6.85 14.07 -11.96
C TYR A 300 -6.66 14.03 -13.48
N ILE A 301 -5.43 13.77 -13.90
CA ILE A 301 -5.03 13.88 -15.30
C ILE A 301 -4.93 12.52 -15.94
N ASN A 302 -5.48 12.42 -17.15
CA ASN A 302 -5.27 11.30 -18.03
C ASN A 302 -4.13 11.65 -18.99
N THR A 303 -3.04 10.89 -18.93
CA THR A 303 -1.85 11.10 -19.77
C THR A 303 -2.13 10.89 -21.26
N GLN A 304 -3.27 10.29 -21.63
CA GLN A 304 -3.73 10.15 -23.01
C GLN A 304 -4.41 11.42 -23.55
N TRP A 305 -4.72 12.40 -22.68
CA TRP A 305 -5.22 13.71 -23.09
C TRP A 305 -4.06 14.70 -23.19
N TYR A 306 -3.61 14.97 -24.41
CA TYR A 306 -2.38 15.73 -24.67
C TYR A 306 -2.30 17.10 -23.97
N PRO A 307 -3.35 17.95 -23.98
CA PRO A 307 -3.31 19.22 -23.26
C PRO A 307 -3.05 19.07 -21.75
N ALA A 308 -3.68 18.08 -21.10
CA ALA A 308 -3.49 17.85 -19.67
C ALA A 308 -2.13 17.18 -19.36
N ALA A 309 -1.63 16.32 -20.25
CA ALA A 309 -0.31 15.71 -20.13
C ALA A 309 0.82 16.75 -20.22
N ILE A 310 0.67 17.79 -21.08
CA ILE A 310 1.58 18.94 -21.10
C ILE A 310 1.44 19.76 -19.82
N ALA A 311 0.21 20.13 -19.46
CA ALA A 311 -0.06 21.02 -18.34
C ALA A 311 0.43 20.46 -16.99
N SER A 312 0.51 19.13 -16.86
CA SER A 312 1.03 18.45 -15.68
C SER A 312 2.55 18.25 -15.64
N ASN A 313 3.27 18.69 -16.67
CA ASN A 313 4.69 18.37 -16.88
C ASN A 313 5.00 16.86 -16.94
N TYR A 314 4.00 16.00 -17.17
CA TYR A 314 4.21 14.56 -17.31
C TYR A 314 5.18 14.25 -18.47
N LEU A 315 5.05 14.97 -19.59
CA LEU A 315 5.94 14.84 -20.75
C LEU A 315 7.38 15.32 -20.50
N ARG A 316 7.64 16.00 -19.38
CA ARG A 316 8.98 16.43 -18.94
C ARG A 316 9.60 15.46 -17.94
N GLY A 317 9.00 14.29 -17.73
CA GLY A 317 9.49 13.26 -16.79
C GLY A 317 9.14 13.52 -15.33
N ILE A 318 8.23 14.46 -15.06
CA ILE A 318 7.73 14.72 -13.71
C ILE A 318 6.58 13.74 -13.42
N TYR A 319 6.90 12.62 -12.79
CA TYR A 319 5.93 11.58 -12.43
C TYR A 319 5.30 11.85 -11.05
N TRP A 320 3.97 11.74 -10.95
CA TRP A 320 3.22 12.13 -9.75
C TRP A 320 3.46 11.22 -8.55
N VAL A 321 3.53 9.91 -8.77
CA VAL A 321 3.72 8.91 -7.70
C VAL A 321 5.12 9.00 -7.06
N ASP A 322 6.11 9.46 -7.85
CA ASP A 322 7.50 9.65 -7.43
C ASP A 322 7.73 10.92 -6.60
N ASN A 323 6.65 11.68 -6.35
CA ASN A 323 6.64 12.88 -5.52
C ASN A 323 5.73 12.70 -4.28
N GLY A 324 5.34 11.45 -3.98
CA GLY A 324 4.61 11.12 -2.76
C GLY A 324 3.31 11.92 -2.57
N ILE A 325 3.14 12.48 -1.37
CA ILE A 325 1.96 13.23 -0.94
C ILE A 325 1.76 14.52 -1.73
N PHE A 326 2.82 15.08 -2.32
CA PHE A 326 2.72 16.29 -3.15
C PHE A 326 1.97 16.01 -4.44
N GLY A 327 2.20 14.85 -5.07
CA GLY A 327 1.43 14.41 -6.25
C GLY A 327 -0.04 14.14 -5.90
N PHE A 328 -0.30 13.56 -4.71
CA PHE A 328 -1.67 13.37 -4.23
C PHE A 328 -2.39 14.71 -3.98
N ALA A 329 -1.70 15.65 -3.32
CA ALA A 329 -2.20 16.98 -3.07
C ALA A 329 -2.48 17.71 -4.39
N TYR A 330 -1.59 17.59 -5.38
CA TYR A 330 -1.80 18.14 -6.71
C TYR A 330 -3.14 17.67 -7.32
N PHE A 331 -3.49 16.39 -7.22
CA PHE A 331 -4.73 15.87 -7.81
C PHE A 331 -6.00 16.22 -7.04
N TYR A 332 -5.91 16.29 -5.71
CA TYR A 332 -7.09 16.34 -4.84
C TYR A 332 -7.19 17.58 -3.96
N GLY A 333 -6.20 18.47 -4.02
CA GLY A 333 -6.09 19.67 -3.20
C GLY A 333 -6.09 19.40 -1.70
N LEU A 334 -6.48 20.42 -0.94
CA LEU A 334 -6.68 20.35 0.50
C LEU A 334 -7.73 19.31 0.88
N LEU A 335 -8.73 19.08 0.03
CA LEU A 335 -9.77 18.07 0.25
C LEU A 335 -9.16 16.67 0.38
N GLY A 336 -8.21 16.33 -0.51
CA GLY A 336 -7.45 15.10 -0.43
C GLY A 336 -6.59 15.02 0.82
N ILE A 337 -5.85 16.08 1.15
CA ILE A 337 -4.99 16.11 2.35
C ILE A 337 -5.81 15.88 3.63
N VAL A 338 -6.95 16.55 3.77
CA VAL A 338 -7.85 16.33 4.91
C VAL A 338 -8.33 14.88 4.97
N TRP A 339 -8.66 14.29 3.83
CA TRP A 339 -9.05 12.87 3.77
C TRP A 339 -7.92 11.94 4.26
N VAL A 340 -6.67 12.17 3.82
CA VAL A 340 -5.50 11.41 4.29
C VAL A 340 -5.33 11.56 5.80
N LEU A 341 -5.40 12.78 6.33
CA LEU A 341 -5.28 13.04 7.76
C LEU A 341 -6.36 12.30 8.57
N VAL A 342 -7.60 12.31 8.10
CA VAL A 342 -8.72 11.60 8.77
C VAL A 342 -8.51 10.08 8.71
N LEU A 343 -8.10 9.54 7.56
CA LEU A 343 -7.81 8.11 7.40
C LEU A 343 -6.71 7.66 8.36
N PHE A 344 -5.55 8.32 8.32
CA PHE A 344 -4.39 7.94 9.14
C PHE A 344 -4.64 8.17 10.62
N ARG A 345 -5.31 9.27 11.02
CA ARG A 345 -5.73 9.47 12.41
C ARG A 345 -6.54 8.28 12.90
N LYS A 346 -7.50 7.80 12.11
CA LYS A 346 -8.35 6.67 12.48
C LYS A 346 -7.57 5.35 12.56
N LEU A 347 -6.70 5.10 11.58
CA LEU A 347 -5.79 3.96 11.59
C LEU A 347 -4.92 3.95 12.86
N PHE A 348 -4.31 5.07 13.24
CA PHE A 348 -3.48 5.15 14.43
C PHE A 348 -4.27 4.99 15.73
N VAL A 349 -5.46 5.59 15.83
CA VAL A 349 -6.30 5.45 17.03
C VAL A 349 -6.73 4.00 17.23
N MET A 350 -7.25 3.34 16.19
CA MET A 350 -7.68 1.94 16.27
C MET A 350 -6.49 0.98 16.41
N GLY A 351 -5.43 1.18 15.62
CA GLY A 351 -4.20 0.40 15.67
C GLY A 351 -3.51 0.48 17.04
N SER A 352 -3.53 1.65 17.68
CA SER A 352 -2.99 1.82 19.05
C SER A 352 -3.82 1.10 20.11
N LYS A 353 -5.15 1.01 19.93
CA LYS A 353 -6.02 0.21 20.82
C LYS A 353 -5.74 -1.28 20.64
N VAL A 354 -5.65 -1.76 19.40
CA VAL A 354 -5.30 -3.16 19.08
C VAL A 354 -3.90 -3.54 19.58
N LYS A 355 -2.90 -2.67 19.41
CA LYS A 355 -1.56 -2.84 19.97
C LYS A 355 -1.59 -3.02 21.48
N ARG A 356 -2.35 -2.17 22.19
CA ARG A 356 -2.41 -2.20 23.66
C ARG A 356 -3.13 -3.43 24.20
N ALA A 357 -4.26 -3.80 23.59
CA ALA A 357 -5.12 -4.88 24.09
C ALA A 357 -4.68 -6.28 23.62
N LEU A 358 -4.22 -6.41 22.37
CA LEU A 358 -3.94 -7.71 21.74
C LEU A 358 -2.45 -7.94 21.45
N ASN A 359 -1.57 -7.03 21.88
CA ASN A 359 -0.13 -7.05 21.59
C ASN A 359 0.19 -7.21 20.09
N SER A 360 -0.70 -6.69 19.23
CA SER A 360 -0.55 -6.74 17.78
C SER A 360 -0.08 -5.38 17.24
N TYR A 361 1.18 -5.32 16.81
CA TYR A 361 1.85 -4.11 16.39
C TYR A 361 1.69 -3.80 14.89
N VAL A 362 1.31 -4.78 14.07
CA VAL A 362 1.17 -4.65 12.60
C VAL A 362 0.35 -3.42 12.22
N PHE A 363 -0.82 -3.26 12.85
CA PHE A 363 -1.76 -2.20 12.52
C PHE A 363 -1.35 -0.80 13.00
N PHE A 364 -0.28 -0.71 13.79
CA PHE A 364 0.31 0.55 14.21
C PHE A 364 1.57 0.88 13.40
N ILE A 365 2.42 -0.12 13.14
CA ILE A 365 3.70 0.06 12.47
C ILE A 365 3.52 0.20 10.95
N MET A 366 2.63 -0.58 10.31
CA MET A 366 2.43 -0.47 8.86
C MET A 366 1.95 0.93 8.44
N PRO A 367 0.98 1.57 9.14
CA PRO A 367 0.65 2.96 8.83
C PRO A 367 1.78 3.96 9.13
N MET A 368 2.66 3.69 10.11
CA MET A 368 3.86 4.54 10.33
C MET A 368 4.81 4.46 9.14
N TYR A 369 5.07 3.26 8.61
CA TYR A 369 5.85 3.08 7.39
C TYR A 369 5.28 3.90 6.23
N TRP A 370 3.97 3.83 6.00
CA TRP A 370 3.32 4.63 4.95
C TRP A 370 3.43 6.13 5.17
N VAL A 371 3.37 6.60 6.42
CA VAL A 371 3.55 8.02 6.75
C VAL A 371 4.98 8.49 6.44
N ILE A 372 5.97 7.68 6.77
CA ILE A 372 7.38 8.02 6.53
C ILE A 372 7.66 7.98 5.02
N ALA A 373 7.16 6.96 4.32
CA ALA A 373 7.39 6.82 2.89
C ALA A 373 6.67 7.86 2.04
N MET A 374 5.48 8.33 2.45
CA MET A 374 4.66 9.21 1.61
C MET A 374 5.27 10.58 1.32
N VAL A 375 6.38 10.98 1.94
CA VAL A 375 7.11 12.18 1.54
C VAL A 375 7.69 12.03 0.12
N ASP A 376 8.13 10.82 -0.22
CA ASP A 376 8.81 10.52 -1.48
C ASP A 376 8.03 9.54 -2.37
N GLU A 377 7.32 8.58 -1.77
CA GLU A 377 6.68 7.47 -2.47
C GLU A 377 5.30 7.18 -1.88
N LEU A 378 4.24 7.31 -2.70
CA LEU A 378 2.86 7.11 -2.25
C LEU A 378 2.42 5.65 -2.32
N HIS A 379 3.15 4.77 -1.64
CA HIS A 379 3.01 3.31 -1.67
C HIS A 379 1.62 2.74 -1.40
N TRP A 380 0.79 3.41 -0.61
CA TRP A 380 -0.56 2.91 -0.28
C TRP A 380 -1.62 3.31 -1.30
N TYR A 381 -1.28 4.13 -2.31
CA TYR A 381 -2.21 4.68 -3.28
C TYR A 381 -2.26 3.87 -4.59
N TYR A 382 -3.23 4.17 -5.45
CA TYR A 382 -3.37 3.60 -6.80
C TYR A 382 -3.56 2.06 -6.79
N ASN A 383 -2.71 1.30 -7.48
CA ASN A 383 -2.83 -0.15 -7.64
C ASN A 383 -2.66 -0.90 -6.32
N SER A 384 -1.86 -0.36 -5.39
CA SER A 384 -1.52 -1.02 -4.13
C SER A 384 -2.50 -0.70 -2.99
N PHE A 385 -3.56 0.06 -3.27
CA PHE A 385 -4.57 0.42 -2.27
C PHE A 385 -5.29 -0.80 -1.69
N LEU A 386 -5.34 -1.93 -2.42
CA LEU A 386 -5.92 -3.17 -1.90
C LEU A 386 -5.20 -3.64 -0.63
N VAL A 387 -3.88 -3.47 -0.54
CA VAL A 387 -3.11 -3.83 0.65
C VAL A 387 -3.54 -2.99 1.86
N MET A 388 -3.82 -1.70 1.65
CA MET A 388 -4.37 -0.86 2.70
C MET A 388 -5.80 -1.26 3.08
N THR A 389 -6.65 -1.57 2.10
CA THR A 389 -8.00 -2.10 2.34
C THR A 389 -7.97 -3.38 3.17
N LEU A 390 -7.06 -4.31 2.86
CA LEU A 390 -6.85 -5.54 3.63
C LEU A 390 -6.44 -5.24 5.07
N LEU A 391 -5.46 -4.35 5.27
CA LEU A 391 -5.02 -3.95 6.60
C LEU A 391 -6.18 -3.35 7.41
N ILE A 392 -7.01 -2.49 6.79
CA ILE A 392 -8.20 -1.90 7.41
C ILE A 392 -9.19 -2.99 7.84
N CYS A 393 -9.51 -3.94 6.96
CA CYS A 393 -10.45 -5.02 7.25
C CYS A 393 -9.94 -5.92 8.40
N MET A 394 -8.66 -6.27 8.37
CA MET A 394 -8.00 -7.07 9.42
C MET A 394 -7.94 -6.31 10.76
N LEU A 395 -7.65 -5.01 10.73
CA LEU A 395 -7.67 -4.13 11.91
C LEU A 395 -9.06 -4.09 12.53
N GLU A 396 -10.10 -3.88 11.71
CA GLU A 396 -11.47 -3.77 12.17
C GLU A 396 -11.97 -5.07 12.81
N GLU A 397 -11.62 -6.23 12.22
CA GLU A 397 -11.93 -7.53 12.80
C GLU A 397 -11.26 -7.74 14.18
N LYS A 398 -9.97 -7.38 14.32
CA LYS A 398 -9.28 -7.42 15.62
C LYS A 398 -9.86 -6.42 16.61
N PHE A 399 -10.27 -5.24 16.14
CA PHE A 399 -10.87 -4.21 16.97
C PHE A 399 -12.23 -4.63 17.54
N ARG A 400 -13.08 -5.29 16.74
CA ARG A 400 -14.37 -5.82 17.22
C ARG A 400 -14.22 -6.84 18.34
N LYS A 401 -13.18 -7.67 18.30
CA LYS A 401 -12.90 -8.63 19.38
C LYS A 401 -12.64 -7.93 20.73
N ILE A 402 -12.10 -6.71 20.70
CA ILE A 402 -11.88 -5.88 21.90
C ILE A 402 -13.21 -5.27 22.37
N ASP A 403 -13.98 -4.68 21.45
CA ASP A 403 -15.26 -4.03 21.79
C ASP A 403 -16.27 -5.05 22.38
N VAL A 404 -16.36 -6.25 21.82
CA VAL A 404 -17.20 -7.34 22.36
C VAL A 404 -16.68 -7.83 23.71
N GLY A 405 -15.36 -7.94 23.89
CA GLY A 405 -14.73 -8.35 25.14
C GLY A 405 -14.84 -7.32 26.27
N HIS A 406 -15.12 -6.05 25.98
CA HIS A 406 -15.39 -5.01 26.98
C HIS A 406 -16.89 -4.77 27.22
N GLY A 407 -17.75 -5.14 26.27
CA GLY A 407 -19.22 -5.11 26.44
C GLY A 407 -19.74 -6.16 27.41
N GLY A 408 -19.08 -7.32 27.55
CA GLY A 408 -19.47 -8.38 28.50
C GLY A 408 -19.22 -8.06 29.98
N ASN A 409 -18.32 -7.12 30.29
CA ASN A 409 -17.99 -6.73 31.67
C ASN A 409 -18.77 -5.50 32.17
N PHE A 410 -19.50 -4.81 31.29
CA PHE A 410 -20.33 -3.66 31.70
C PHE A 410 -21.76 -4.06 32.09
N GLU A 411 -22.29 -5.18 31.56
CA GLU A 411 -23.61 -5.69 31.96
C GLU A 411 -23.56 -6.57 33.22
N SER A 412 -22.45 -7.25 33.52
CA SER A 412 -22.33 -8.05 34.75
C SER A 412 -22.22 -7.17 36.01
N ASN A 413 -21.63 -5.98 35.91
CA ASN A 413 -21.53 -5.04 37.04
C ASN A 413 -22.80 -4.19 37.28
N LYS A 414 -23.76 -4.20 36.34
CA LYS A 414 -25.07 -3.54 36.55
C LYS A 414 -26.14 -4.46 37.14
N LYS A 415 -25.92 -5.78 37.16
CA LYS A 415 -26.85 -6.76 37.75
C LYS A 415 -26.49 -7.20 39.18
N LEU A 416 -25.43 -6.63 39.76
CA LEU A 416 -25.00 -6.89 41.15
C LEU A 416 -25.22 -5.67 42.07
N SER A 417 -26.06 -4.71 41.67
CA SER A 417 -26.41 -3.53 42.48
C SER A 417 -27.91 -3.21 42.49
N LEU A 418 -28.75 -4.24 42.44
CA LEU A 418 -30.15 -4.18 42.85
C LEU A 418 -30.47 -5.32 43.80
#